data_AF-A0A1S4CN88-F1
#
_entry.id   AF-A0A1S4CN88-F1
#
_cell.length_a   1.000
_cell.length_b   1.000
_cell.length_c   1.000
_cell.angle_alpha   90.00
_cell.angle_beta   90.00
_cell.angle_gamma   90.00
#
_symmetry.space_group_name_H-M   'P 1'
#
loop_
_entity.id
_entity.type
_entity.pdbx_description
1 polymer ?
#
loop_
_entity_poly.entity_id
_entity_poly.type
_entity_poly.pdbx_seq_one_letter_code
_entity_poly.pdbx_strand_id
1 'polypeptide(L)'
;MFLQQRSKVNWFKLEDDNTKYFYAVIKHRKLQKANVQLTDEENIVQTEPEAIINIFVRFYKDLLGRKERCKTMAFTSFLRSGHTLSVDQQLELVREYTGKELKHVMFSIDINKSPDLDGYSSDFFKKAWSIVGEDVTKAVL
;
A
#
# COMPACT_ATOMS: atom_id res chain seq x y z
N MET A 1 -5.96 -8.58 -20.27
CA MET A 1 -4.97 -8.17 -19.24
C MET A 1 -5.34 -6.88 -18.48
N PHE A 2 -5.51 -5.73 -19.13
CA PHE A 2 -5.83 -4.44 -18.46
C PHE A 2 -7.11 -4.46 -17.59
N LEU A 3 -8.19 -5.07 -18.09
CA LEU A 3 -9.47 -5.15 -17.36
C LEU A 3 -9.39 -6.02 -16.11
N GLN A 4 -8.59 -7.08 -16.14
CA GLN A 4 -8.35 -7.95 -14.98
C GLN A 4 -7.65 -7.18 -13.86
N GLN A 5 -6.59 -6.43 -14.18
CA GLN A 5 -5.87 -5.60 -13.22
C GLN A 5 -6.75 -4.49 -12.63
N ARG A 6 -7.55 -3.80 -13.48
CA ARG A 6 -8.52 -2.79 -13.02
C ARG A 6 -9.63 -3.38 -12.16
N SER A 7 -10.04 -4.60 -12.45
CA SER A 7 -11.08 -5.29 -11.70
C SER A 7 -10.60 -5.80 -10.34
N LYS A 8 -9.28 -5.93 -10.08
CA LYS A 8 -8.68 -6.54 -8.86
C LYS A 8 -9.31 -7.88 -8.48
N VAL A 9 -9.50 -8.76 -9.47
CA VAL A 9 -10.05 -10.11 -9.29
C VAL A 9 -8.92 -11.13 -9.38
N ASN A 10 -8.73 -11.94 -8.32
CA ASN A 10 -7.63 -12.91 -8.21
C ASN A 10 -7.95 -14.29 -8.84
N TRP A 11 -9.10 -14.46 -9.50
CA TRP A 11 -9.51 -15.77 -9.99
C TRP A 11 -9.92 -15.73 -11.46
N PHE A 12 -9.14 -16.40 -12.32
CA PHE A 12 -9.66 -17.46 -13.21
C PHE A 12 -8.51 -18.24 -13.88
N LYS A 13 -8.43 -19.54 -13.57
CA LYS A 13 -7.98 -20.58 -14.50
C LYS A 13 -9.21 -20.92 -15.34
N LEU A 14 -9.37 -20.32 -16.52
CA LEU A 14 -10.04 -20.89 -17.70
C LEU A 14 -10.16 -19.81 -18.77
N GLU A 15 -9.78 -20.19 -19.98
CA GLU A 15 -9.74 -19.43 -21.23
C GLU A 15 -11.10 -18.88 -21.66
N ASP A 16 -11.56 -17.78 -21.06
CA ASP A 16 -12.54 -16.92 -21.71
C ASP A 16 -12.29 -15.45 -21.35
N ASP A 17 -12.06 -14.64 -22.39
CA ASP A 17 -11.91 -13.18 -22.31
C ASP A 17 -13.29 -12.54 -22.02
N ASN A 18 -13.84 -12.85 -20.85
CA ASN A 18 -15.15 -12.43 -20.39
C ASN A 18 -15.14 -10.94 -19.99
N THR A 19 -14.99 -10.11 -21.01
CA THR A 19 -14.91 -8.66 -20.96
C THR A 19 -16.15 -8.06 -20.27
N LYS A 20 -17.34 -8.64 -20.49
CA LYS A 20 -18.60 -8.25 -19.83
C LYS A 20 -18.54 -8.42 -18.31
N TYR A 21 -17.94 -9.51 -17.82
CA TYR A 21 -17.80 -9.76 -16.39
C TYR A 21 -16.89 -8.70 -15.73
N PHE A 22 -15.74 -8.42 -16.33
CA PHE A 22 -14.83 -7.40 -15.81
C PHE A 22 -15.47 -6.01 -15.78
N TYR A 23 -16.22 -5.64 -16.82
CA TYR A 23 -16.96 -4.37 -16.82
C TYR A 23 -18.07 -4.34 -15.77
N ALA A 24 -18.80 -5.44 -15.55
CA ALA A 24 -19.80 -5.54 -14.49
C ALA A 24 -19.17 -5.38 -13.09
N VAL A 25 -18.03 -6.04 -12.84
CA VAL A 25 -17.27 -5.89 -11.58
C VAL A 25 -16.75 -4.46 -11.40
N ILE A 26 -16.19 -3.85 -12.45
CA ILE A 26 -15.72 -2.47 -12.40
C ILE A 26 -16.89 -1.51 -12.15
N LYS A 27 -18.05 -1.71 -12.80
CA LYS A 27 -19.26 -0.90 -12.61
C LYS A 27 -19.81 -1.04 -11.19
N HIS A 28 -19.88 -2.27 -10.68
CA HIS A 28 -20.29 -2.54 -9.30
C HIS A 28 -19.34 -1.85 -8.30
N ARG A 29 -18.03 -1.98 -8.48
CA ARG A 29 -17.03 -1.31 -7.63
C ARG A 29 -17.11 0.21 -7.71
N LYS A 30 -17.38 0.78 -8.90
CA LYS A 30 -17.62 2.22 -9.06
C LYS A 30 -18.88 2.67 -8.32
N LEU A 31 -19.96 1.90 -8.39
CA LEU A 31 -21.21 2.19 -7.70
C LEU A 31 -21.05 2.10 -6.17
N GLN A 32 -20.37 1.06 -5.68
CA GLN A 32 -20.03 0.92 -4.25
C GLN A 32 -19.16 2.07 -3.74
N LYS A 33 -18.20 2.54 -4.57
CA LYS A 33 -17.36 3.71 -4.23
C LYS A 33 -18.13 5.03 -4.29
N ALA A 34 -19.21 5.12 -5.06
CA ALA A 34 -20.03 6.32 -5.13
C ALA A 34 -20.98 6.44 -3.93
N ASN A 35 -21.41 5.31 -3.36
CA ASN A 35 -22.20 5.25 -2.13
C ASN A 35 -21.26 5.13 -0.91
N VAL A 36 -20.56 6.21 -0.59
CA VAL A 36 -19.84 6.30 0.69
C VAL A 36 -20.86 6.64 1.76
N GLN A 37 -21.30 5.64 2.51
CA GLN A 37 -22.05 5.83 3.75
C GLN A 37 -21.07 5.62 4.89
N LEU A 38 -20.90 6.63 5.76
CA LEU A 38 -20.10 6.50 6.97
C LEU A 38 -20.98 6.67 8.19
N THR A 39 -20.72 5.84 9.19
CA THR A 39 -21.38 5.94 10.48
C THR A 39 -20.54 6.82 11.40
N ASP A 40 -21.15 7.86 11.96
CA ASP A 40 -20.52 8.73 12.96
C ASP A 40 -20.43 8.02 14.33
N GLU A 41 -19.70 8.61 15.29
CA GLU A 41 -19.55 8.11 16.66
C GLU A 41 -20.90 7.90 17.38
N GLU A 42 -21.95 8.61 16.95
CA GLU A 42 -23.32 8.50 17.45
C GLU A 42 -24.17 7.44 16.73
N ASN A 43 -23.55 6.55 15.94
CA ASN A 43 -24.22 5.53 15.11
C ASN A 43 -25.16 6.07 14.02
N ILE A 44 -25.01 7.35 13.64
CA ILE A 44 -25.81 7.97 12.57
C ILE A 44 -25.12 7.78 11.23
N VAL A 45 -25.86 7.28 10.24
CA VAL A 45 -25.35 7.08 8.87
C VAL A 45 -25.38 8.42 8.13
N GLN A 46 -24.20 8.94 7.82
CA GLN A 46 -24.01 10.14 7.03
C GLN A 46 -23.79 9.79 5.55
N THR A 47 -24.58 10.43 4.68
CA THR A 47 -24.49 10.29 3.22
C THR A 47 -24.05 11.61 2.55
N GLU A 48 -23.98 12.70 3.32
CA GLU A 48 -23.58 14.01 2.81
C GLU A 48 -22.04 14.12 2.68
N PRO A 49 -21.51 14.59 1.53
CA PRO A 49 -20.07 14.66 1.30
C PRO A 49 -19.31 15.49 2.34
N GLU A 50 -19.86 16.62 2.79
CA GLU A 50 -19.22 17.50 3.77
C GLU A 50 -19.13 16.84 5.15
N ALA A 51 -20.20 16.15 5.57
CA ALA A 51 -20.23 15.39 6.82
C ALA A 51 -19.19 14.26 6.81
N ILE A 52 -19.08 13.54 5.69
CA ILE A 52 -18.09 12.47 5.47
C ILE A 52 -16.66 13.01 5.58
N ILE A 53 -16.37 14.16 4.95
CA ILE A 53 -15.04 14.80 5.02
C ILE A 53 -14.71 15.16 6.47
N ASN A 54 -15.65 15.73 7.21
CA ASN A 54 -15.43 16.11 8.61
C ASN A 54 -15.17 14.90 9.51
N ILE A 55 -15.89 13.78 9.30
CA ILE A 55 -15.63 12.50 9.99
C ILE A 55 -14.20 12.02 9.70
N PHE A 56 -13.79 12.02 8.42
CA PHE A 56 -12.43 11.62 8.04
C PHE A 56 -11.35 12.51 8.67
N VAL A 57 -11.53 13.83 8.60
CA VAL A 57 -10.58 14.80 9.15
C VAL A 57 -10.46 14.61 10.66
N ARG A 58 -11.59 14.44 11.36
CA ARG A 58 -11.62 14.19 12.81
C ARG A 58 -10.94 12.87 13.16
N PHE A 59 -11.30 11.78 12.49
CA PHE A 59 -10.72 10.46 12.68
C PHE A 59 -9.19 10.49 12.50
N TYR A 60 -8.70 11.06 11.39
CA TYR A 60 -7.26 11.11 11.13
C TYR A 60 -6.52 12.09 12.04
N LYS A 61 -7.16 13.19 12.48
CA LYS A 61 -6.58 14.08 13.50
C LYS A 61 -6.39 13.36 14.83
N ASP A 62 -7.35 12.53 15.23
CA ASP A 62 -7.25 11.75 16.47
C ASP A 62 -6.26 10.58 16.32
N LEU A 63 -6.27 9.88 15.18
CA LEU A 63 -5.36 8.77 14.88
C LEU A 63 -3.89 9.22 14.79
N LEU A 64 -3.61 10.32 14.08
CA LEU A 64 -2.26 10.87 13.92
C LEU A 64 -1.80 11.65 15.16
N GLY A 65 -2.71 11.84 16.11
CA GLY A 65 -2.41 12.33 17.44
C GLY A 65 -2.81 13.80 17.66
N ARG A 66 -3.27 14.06 18.88
CA ARG A 66 -3.42 15.41 19.42
C ARG A 66 -2.05 15.90 19.90
N LYS A 67 -1.76 17.19 19.76
CA LYS A 67 -0.59 17.80 20.41
C LYS A 67 -0.79 17.77 21.93
N GLU A 68 -0.43 16.67 22.57
CA GLU A 68 -0.27 16.65 24.02
C GLU A 68 0.85 17.62 24.41
N ARG A 69 0.50 18.61 25.24
CA ARG A 69 1.45 19.61 25.77
C ARG A 69 2.43 19.01 26.78
N CYS A 70 2.14 17.82 27.29
CA CYS A 70 3.00 17.08 28.19
C CYS A 70 3.47 15.82 27.48
N LYS A 71 4.66 15.88 26.87
CA LYS A 71 5.41 14.65 26.61
C LYS A 71 5.78 14.07 27.97
N THR A 72 5.05 13.06 28.43
CA THR A 72 5.51 12.23 29.54
C THR A 72 6.91 11.76 29.16
N MET A 73 7.92 12.06 30.00
CA MET A 73 9.27 11.58 29.75
C MET A 73 9.22 10.07 29.57
N ALA A 74 9.55 9.59 28.37
CA ALA A 74 9.59 8.17 28.09
C ALA A 74 10.45 7.50 29.17
N PHE A 75 9.91 6.47 29.82
CA PHE A 75 10.59 5.75 30.89
C PHE A 75 11.81 5.04 30.27
N THR A 76 12.96 5.72 30.29
CA THR A 76 14.19 5.30 29.56
C THR A 76 14.75 3.98 30.08
N SER A 77 14.37 3.57 31.28
CA SER A 77 14.75 2.27 31.85
C SER A 77 14.15 1.10 31.10
N PHE A 78 12.90 1.17 30.61
CA PHE A 78 12.30 0.11 29.78
C PHE A 78 13.05 -0.06 28.44
N LEU A 79 13.45 1.04 27.80
CA LEU A 79 14.20 1.00 26.54
C LEU A 79 15.57 0.33 26.71
N ARG A 80 16.18 0.41 27.90
CA ARG A 80 17.44 -0.29 28.22
C ARG A 80 17.25 -1.78 28.52
N SER A 81 16.03 -2.20 28.85
CA SER A 81 15.68 -3.60 29.14
C SER A 81 15.14 -4.36 27.92
N GLY A 82 14.95 -3.67 26.79
CA GLY A 82 14.54 -4.29 25.53
C GLY A 82 15.66 -5.06 24.85
N HIS A 83 15.29 -6.01 23.98
CA HIS A 83 16.26 -6.67 23.10
C HIS A 83 16.93 -5.62 22.21
N THR A 84 18.26 -5.51 22.33
CA THR A 84 19.08 -4.71 21.43
C THR A 84 19.65 -5.60 20.34
N LEU A 85 19.88 -5.02 19.17
CA LEU A 85 20.48 -5.74 18.05
C LEU A 85 21.88 -6.20 18.44
N SER A 86 22.22 -7.46 18.12
CA SER A 86 23.60 -7.93 18.23
C SER A 86 24.51 -7.14 17.27
N VAL A 87 25.81 -7.15 17.51
CA VAL A 87 26.78 -6.52 16.62
C VAL A 87 26.65 -7.06 15.19
N ASP A 88 26.43 -8.37 15.05
CA ASP A 88 26.23 -9.01 13.74
C ASP A 88 24.98 -8.48 13.03
N GLN A 89 23.86 -8.32 13.74
CA GLN A 89 22.63 -7.76 13.18
C GLN A 89 22.80 -6.29 12.80
N GLN A 90 23.58 -5.52 13.57
CA GLN A 90 23.89 -4.14 13.24
C GLN A 90 24.71 -4.05 11.96
N LEU A 91 25.72 -4.92 11.81
CA LEU A 91 26.53 -4.98 10.59
C LEU A 91 25.71 -5.42 9.38
N GLU A 92 24.75 -6.33 9.56
CA GLU A 92 23.84 -6.75 8.49
C GLU A 92 22.94 -5.59 8.01
N LEU A 93 22.45 -4.74 8.92
CA LEU A 93 21.61 -3.60 8.58
C LEU A 93 22.36 -2.44 7.89
N VAL A 94 23.66 -2.32 8.10
CA VAL A 94 24.51 -1.27 7.51
C VAL A 94 25.16 -1.74 6.20
N ARG A 95 25.01 -3.02 5.86
CA ARG A 95 25.57 -3.59 4.63
C ARG A 95 24.97 -2.93 3.40
N GLU A 96 25.80 -2.70 2.39
CA GLU A 96 25.36 -2.24 1.08
C GLU A 96 24.45 -3.27 0.40
N TYR A 97 23.38 -2.77 -0.21
CA TYR A 97 22.48 -3.60 -1.00
C TYR A 97 23.14 -4.02 -2.31
N THR A 98 22.78 -5.21 -2.78
CA THR A 98 23.25 -5.74 -4.06
C THR A 98 22.15 -5.67 -5.11
N GLY A 99 22.53 -5.57 -6.39
CA GLY A 99 21.56 -5.62 -7.50
C GLY A 99 20.74 -6.93 -7.53
N LYS A 100 21.30 -8.02 -6.98
CA LYS A 100 20.58 -9.29 -6.83
C LYS A 100 19.46 -9.19 -5.80
N GLU A 101 19.70 -8.54 -4.66
CA GLU A 101 18.69 -8.29 -3.64
C GLU A 101 17.61 -7.34 -4.17
N LEU A 102 17.99 -6.29 -4.90
CA LEU A 102 17.02 -5.39 -5.55
C LEU A 102 16.12 -6.12 -6.54
N LYS A 103 16.70 -6.97 -7.39
CA LYS A 103 15.91 -7.82 -8.29
C LYS A 103 14.99 -8.75 -7.51
N HIS A 104 15.49 -9.40 -6.45
CA HIS A 104 14.68 -10.30 -5.65
C HIS A 104 13.47 -9.58 -5.02
N VAL A 105 13.70 -8.40 -4.42
CA VAL A 105 12.65 -7.57 -3.83
C VAL A 105 11.66 -7.10 -4.90
N MET A 106 12.11 -6.62 -6.05
CA MET A 106 11.20 -6.23 -7.15
C MET A 106 10.30 -7.41 -7.57
N PHE A 107 10.85 -8.62 -7.64
CA PHE A 107 10.10 -9.81 -8.05
C PHE A 107 9.19 -10.38 -6.96
N SER A 108 9.39 -10.03 -5.68
CA SER A 108 8.52 -10.44 -4.58
C SER A 108 7.23 -9.60 -4.49
N ILE A 109 7.18 -8.41 -5.11
CA ILE A 109 5.99 -7.55 -5.13
C ILE A 109 4.88 -8.20 -5.95
N ASP A 110 3.69 -8.40 -5.38
CA ASP A 110 2.53 -8.94 -6.11
C ASP A 110 2.17 -8.06 -7.34
N ILE A 111 1.86 -8.72 -8.45
CA ILE A 111 1.47 -8.17 -9.76
C ILE A 111 0.16 -7.35 -9.64
N ASN A 112 -0.70 -7.72 -8.68
CA ASN A 112 -2.00 -7.07 -8.46
C ASN A 112 -1.95 -5.87 -7.50
N LYS A 113 -0.76 -5.39 -7.14
CA LYS A 113 -0.61 -4.13 -6.40
C LYS A 113 -1.04 -2.96 -7.27
N SER A 114 -1.60 -1.94 -6.62
CA SER A 114 -2.01 -0.72 -7.30
C SER A 114 -0.77 -0.08 -7.95
N PRO A 115 -0.87 0.39 -9.21
CA PRO A 115 0.19 1.21 -9.80
C PRO A 115 0.38 2.49 -8.99
N ASP A 116 1.59 3.04 -9.02
CA ASP A 116 1.88 4.33 -8.40
C ASP A 116 1.28 5.46 -9.27
N LEU A 117 1.52 6.72 -8.87
CA LEU A 117 1.06 7.92 -9.60
C LEU A 117 1.50 7.94 -11.07
N ASP A 118 2.56 7.21 -11.42
CA ASP A 118 3.09 7.04 -12.78
C ASP A 118 2.26 6.10 -13.67
N GLY A 119 1.34 5.32 -13.08
CA GLY A 119 0.48 4.38 -13.79
C GLY A 119 1.13 3.02 -14.10
N TYR A 120 2.38 2.79 -13.72
CA TYR A 120 3.07 1.51 -13.94
C TYR A 120 2.94 0.59 -12.72
N SER A 121 2.65 -0.69 -12.95
CA SER A 121 2.62 -1.69 -11.88
C SER A 121 3.93 -2.47 -11.78
N SER A 122 4.10 -3.19 -10.69
CA SER A 122 5.20 -4.16 -10.51
C SER A 122 5.32 -5.15 -11.69
N ASP A 123 4.20 -5.52 -12.33
CA ASP A 123 4.19 -6.39 -13.52
C ASP A 123 4.99 -5.81 -14.70
N PHE A 124 4.88 -4.49 -14.93
CA PHE A 124 5.63 -3.82 -15.99
C PHE A 124 7.13 -3.96 -15.75
N PHE A 125 7.59 -3.60 -14.55
CA PHE A 125 9.01 -3.67 -14.20
C PHE A 125 9.56 -5.09 -14.22
N LYS A 126 8.77 -6.09 -13.81
CA LYS A 126 9.18 -7.50 -13.91
C LYS A 126 9.36 -7.96 -15.36
N LYS A 127 8.45 -7.58 -16.25
CA LYS A 127 8.52 -7.95 -17.68
C LYS A 127 9.59 -7.18 -18.43
N ALA A 128 9.75 -5.90 -18.14
CA ALA A 128 10.74 -5.02 -18.75
C ALA A 128 12.11 -5.09 -18.08
N TRP A 129 12.32 -5.97 -17.08
CA TRP A 129 13.55 -6.00 -16.28
C TRP A 129 14.82 -6.20 -17.11
N SER A 130 14.74 -6.90 -18.25
CA SER A 130 15.87 -7.04 -19.18
C SER A 130 16.31 -5.74 -19.84
N ILE A 131 15.43 -4.73 -19.86
CA ILE A 131 15.66 -3.42 -20.46
C ILE A 131 15.94 -2.39 -19.36
N VAL A 132 15.06 -2.28 -18.36
CA VAL A 132 15.13 -1.22 -17.33
C VAL A 132 15.88 -1.65 -16.06
N GLY A 133 16.18 -2.93 -15.90
CA GLY A 133 16.71 -3.45 -14.64
C GLY A 133 18.08 -2.89 -14.26
N GLU A 134 18.93 -2.58 -15.26
CA GLU A 134 20.23 -1.97 -15.02
C GLU A 134 20.09 -0.51 -14.55
N ASP A 135 19.23 0.26 -15.22
CA ASP A 135 18.96 1.66 -14.84
C ASP A 135 18.33 1.75 -13.45
N VAL A 136 17.37 0.86 -13.15
CA VAL A 136 16.76 0.76 -11.82
C VAL A 136 17.80 0.39 -10.76
N THR A 137 18.72 -0.52 -11.07
CA THR A 137 19.77 -0.90 -10.12
C THR A 137 20.74 0.27 -9.86
N LYS A 138 21.15 1.01 -10.90
CA LYS A 138 22.02 2.19 -10.79
C LYS A 138 21.35 3.39 -10.11
N ALA A 139 20.02 3.49 -10.18
CA ALA A 139 19.30 4.59 -9.53
C ALA A 139 19.12 4.36 -8.03
N VAL A 140 19.16 3.10 -7.58
CA VAL A 140 18.89 2.72 -6.19
C VAL A 140 20.17 2.45 -5.39
N LEU A 141 21.22 1.93 -6.03
CA LEU A 141 22.56 1.74 -5.46
C LEU A 141 23.43 2.96 -5.71
#